data_AF-A0A7U0N729-F1
#
_entry.id   AF-A0A7U0N729-F1
#
_cell.length_a   1.000
_cell.length_b   1.000
_cell.length_c   1.000
_cell.angle_alpha   90.00
_cell.angle_beta   90.00
_cell.angle_gamma   90.00
#
_symmetry.space_group_name_H-M   'P 1'
#
loop_
_entity.id
_entity.type
_entity.pdbx_description
1 polymer ?
#
loop_
_entity_poly.entity_id
_entity_poly.type
_entity_poly.pdbx_seq_one_letter_code
_entity_poly.pdbx_strand_id
1 'polypeptide(L)'
;MSVLNILEEKLAETKKQGRFREFLNLERSVLDKPWATSHGQDGERRLNVWCSNDYLAMSHHPKVILATTEAVNRVGLGTCGARSISGTSIYHSELETLLASAYGKESALLFTTGFGANDATLSTLCDAIPDLIVFSDELNHASMIYGIRYSKAEKKIFRHNDVAHLAELLQAADPHRPKLIAFESLYSMDGDFAPLAQIVELAEQYQALTYLDEIHSAGVYGHRGLGYAEQLGLLDKITIIQGGFGKSYGAAGGYIAAPRVVVEAVRSWSPAFVFSTSSPAPVVAAALASFKYNLEHDNQRKHLLAIIDHLKSGLRAAGIPLVSEDSHILPILVGDPHRNKHISKQLLDEYDIYVQPVNAPTVPVGSERLRVTPTSAHTHEDVEYFLAALSKVWTANQLRRAG
;
A
#
# COMPACT_ATOMS: atom_id res chain seq x y z
N MET A 1 -28.49 29.36 -8.85
CA MET A 1 -27.78 28.06 -8.92
C MET A 1 -27.57 27.59 -7.49
N SER A 2 -28.11 26.43 -7.10
CA SER A 2 -27.93 25.94 -5.73
C SER A 2 -26.50 25.44 -5.53
N VAL A 3 -26.00 25.41 -4.29
CA VAL A 3 -24.69 24.80 -3.98
C VAL A 3 -24.66 23.33 -4.40
N LEU A 4 -25.81 22.63 -4.35
CA LEU A 4 -25.93 21.24 -4.81
C LEU A 4 -25.81 21.12 -6.33
N ASN A 5 -26.32 22.08 -7.10
CA ASN A 5 -26.21 22.06 -8.57
C ASN A 5 -24.74 22.11 -9.02
N ILE A 6 -23.88 22.85 -8.31
CA ILE A 6 -22.44 22.90 -8.60
C ILE A 6 -21.81 21.50 -8.42
N LEU A 7 -22.25 20.74 -7.42
CA LEU A 7 -21.77 19.38 -7.20
C LEU A 7 -22.32 18.42 -8.28
N GLU A 8 -23.60 18.55 -8.64
CA GLU A 8 -24.21 17.75 -9.71
C GLU A 8 -23.50 17.95 -11.05
N GLU A 9 -23.18 19.20 -11.42
CA GLU A 9 -22.43 19.51 -12.63
C GLU A 9 -21.03 18.88 -12.61
N LYS A 10 -20.30 18.98 -11.49
CA LYS A 10 -19.00 18.33 -11.32
C LYS A 10 -19.07 16.81 -11.38
N LEU A 11 -20.12 16.21 -10.81
CA LEU A 11 -20.35 14.77 -10.85
C LEU A 11 -20.74 14.30 -12.26
N ALA A 12 -21.55 15.07 -12.99
CA ALA A 12 -21.88 14.79 -14.38
C ALA A 12 -20.63 14.80 -15.27
N GLU A 13 -19.74 15.78 -15.09
CA GLU A 13 -18.46 15.83 -15.80
C GLU A 13 -17.54 14.66 -15.40
N THR A 14 -17.49 14.30 -14.12
CA THR A 14 -16.73 13.13 -13.63
C THR A 14 -17.23 11.82 -14.26
N LYS A 15 -18.54 11.67 -14.45
CA LYS A 15 -19.15 10.53 -15.17
C LYS A 15 -18.79 10.55 -16.65
N LYS A 16 -18.91 11.70 -17.31
CA LYS A 16 -18.55 11.87 -18.74
C LYS A 16 -17.08 11.52 -19.01
N GLN A 17 -16.18 11.89 -18.10
CA GLN A 17 -14.75 11.57 -18.18
C GLN A 17 -14.42 10.11 -17.83
N GLY A 18 -15.43 9.29 -17.49
CA GLY A 18 -15.20 7.92 -17.05
C GLY A 18 -14.41 7.82 -15.75
N ARG A 19 -14.47 8.82 -14.87
CA ARG A 19 -13.76 8.84 -13.57
C ARG A 19 -14.66 8.51 -12.38
N PHE A 20 -15.97 8.46 -12.60
CA PHE A 20 -16.92 8.06 -11.56
C PHE A 20 -16.63 6.62 -11.10
N ARG A 21 -16.68 6.43 -9.78
CA ARG A 21 -16.35 5.18 -9.11
C ARG A 21 -17.63 4.45 -8.74
N GLU A 22 -17.68 3.19 -9.10
CA GLU A 22 -18.74 2.26 -8.72
C GLU A 22 -18.08 1.13 -7.94
N PHE A 23 -18.74 0.66 -6.89
CA PHE A 23 -18.17 -0.35 -5.98
C PHE A 23 -18.94 -1.66 -6.12
N LEU A 24 -18.19 -2.77 -6.20
CA LEU A 24 -18.75 -4.11 -6.09
C LEU A 24 -18.94 -4.48 -4.62
N ASN A 25 -20.08 -5.06 -4.28
CA ASN A 25 -20.37 -5.58 -2.94
C ASN A 25 -19.83 -7.01 -2.84
N LEU A 26 -18.62 -7.16 -2.30
CA LEU A 26 -17.93 -8.45 -2.27
C LEU A 26 -17.96 -9.10 -0.90
N GLU A 27 -18.36 -10.36 -0.86
CA GLU A 27 -18.15 -11.28 0.25
C GLU A 27 -16.94 -12.18 -0.05
N ARG A 28 -15.82 -11.92 0.63
CA ARG A 28 -14.59 -12.72 0.47
C ARG A 28 -14.59 -13.86 1.48
N SER A 29 -14.95 -15.07 1.05
CA SER A 29 -15.07 -16.25 1.91
C SER A 29 -13.73 -16.71 2.48
N VAL A 30 -13.75 -17.17 3.74
CA VAL A 30 -12.58 -17.79 4.38
C VAL A 30 -12.21 -19.12 3.70
N LEU A 31 -13.19 -19.84 3.13
CA LEU A 31 -12.97 -21.18 2.59
C LEU A 31 -12.61 -21.19 1.09
N ASP A 32 -12.92 -20.12 0.37
CA ASP A 32 -12.88 -20.09 -1.09
C ASP A 32 -11.96 -18.97 -1.60
N LYS A 33 -10.75 -18.88 -1.05
CA LYS A 33 -9.75 -17.89 -1.48
C LYS A 33 -9.13 -18.33 -2.82
N PRO A 34 -8.81 -17.43 -3.77
CA PRO A 34 -8.96 -15.96 -3.74
C PRO A 34 -10.33 -15.47 -4.24
N TRP A 35 -11.30 -16.37 -4.41
CA TRP A 35 -12.61 -16.08 -4.96
C TRP A 35 -13.49 -15.30 -3.96
N ALA A 36 -14.49 -14.60 -4.49
CA ALA A 36 -15.45 -13.81 -3.73
C ALA A 36 -16.85 -13.92 -4.33
N THR A 37 -17.88 -13.81 -3.51
CA THR A 37 -19.26 -13.67 -3.98
C THR A 37 -19.60 -12.20 -4.10
N SER A 38 -19.95 -11.73 -5.30
CA SER A 38 -20.49 -10.40 -5.54
C SER A 38 -22.01 -10.41 -5.37
N HIS A 39 -22.52 -9.47 -4.57
CA HIS A 39 -23.94 -9.27 -4.29
C HIS A 39 -24.47 -8.08 -5.11
N GLY A 40 -24.97 -8.38 -6.32
CA GLY A 40 -25.47 -7.39 -7.27
C GLY A 40 -27.01 -7.35 -7.38
N GLN A 41 -27.53 -6.39 -8.14
CA GLN A 41 -28.97 -6.33 -8.45
C GLN A 41 -29.44 -7.55 -9.25
N ASP A 42 -28.56 -8.12 -10.07
CA ASP A 42 -28.82 -9.30 -10.90
C ASP A 42 -28.61 -10.63 -10.15
N GLY A 43 -28.31 -10.58 -8.84
CA GLY A 43 -28.08 -11.73 -7.97
C GLY A 43 -26.61 -11.93 -7.56
N GLU A 44 -26.35 -13.10 -6.99
CA GLU A 44 -25.02 -13.50 -6.53
C GLU A 44 -24.16 -14.03 -7.68
N ARG A 45 -22.88 -13.64 -7.70
CA ARG A 45 -21.91 -14.10 -8.69
C ARG A 45 -20.57 -14.42 -8.03
N ARG A 46 -20.01 -15.60 -8.30
CA ARG A 46 -18.68 -15.98 -7.83
C ARG A 46 -17.62 -15.39 -8.75
N LEU A 47 -16.64 -14.66 -8.20
CA LEU A 47 -15.62 -13.92 -8.93
C LEU A 47 -14.22 -14.28 -8.45
N ASN A 48 -13.28 -14.45 -9.38
CA ASN A 48 -11.86 -14.57 -9.08
C ASN A 48 -11.23 -13.17 -8.93
N VAL A 49 -10.68 -12.85 -7.76
CA VAL A 49 -10.26 -11.47 -7.42
C VAL A 49 -8.75 -11.28 -7.64
N TRP A 50 -8.40 -10.51 -8.68
CA TRP A 50 -7.03 -10.23 -9.10
C TRP A 50 -6.54 -8.82 -8.75
N CYS A 51 -7.28 -8.05 -7.95
CA CYS A 51 -6.93 -6.68 -7.57
C CYS A 51 -7.01 -6.42 -6.06
N SER A 52 -6.95 -7.49 -5.25
CA SER A 52 -6.86 -7.39 -3.79
C SER A 52 -5.42 -7.12 -3.34
N ASN A 53 -5.25 -6.23 -2.37
CA ASN A 53 -3.94 -6.00 -1.72
C ASN A 53 -3.65 -6.96 -0.56
N ASP A 54 -4.51 -7.96 -0.32
CA ASP A 54 -4.26 -9.05 0.64
C ASP A 54 -3.28 -10.07 0.04
N TYR A 55 -2.05 -9.61 -0.24
CA TYR A 55 -1.06 -10.30 -1.05
C TYR A 55 -0.72 -11.71 -0.55
N LEU A 56 -0.72 -11.92 0.77
CA LEU A 56 -0.41 -13.20 1.38
C LEU A 56 -1.66 -13.96 1.86
N ALA A 57 -2.86 -13.50 1.47
CA ALA A 57 -4.14 -14.05 1.89
C ALA A 57 -4.27 -14.21 3.43
N MET A 58 -3.61 -13.34 4.18
CA MET A 58 -3.54 -13.42 5.64
C MET A 58 -4.86 -13.02 6.30
N SER A 59 -5.71 -12.29 5.59
CA SER A 59 -7.04 -11.88 6.08
C SER A 59 -7.96 -13.06 6.40
N HIS A 60 -7.62 -14.24 5.86
CA HIS A 60 -8.36 -15.46 6.09
C HIS A 60 -7.47 -16.58 6.68
N HIS A 61 -6.28 -16.26 7.17
CA HIS A 61 -5.38 -17.27 7.71
C HIS A 61 -5.91 -17.81 9.06
N PRO A 62 -5.96 -19.14 9.31
CA PRO A 62 -6.61 -19.70 10.50
C PRO A 62 -6.08 -19.15 11.82
N LYS A 63 -4.76 -18.93 11.95
CA LYS A 63 -4.17 -18.33 13.16
C LYS A 63 -4.59 -16.88 13.38
N VAL A 64 -4.83 -16.12 12.30
CA VAL A 64 -5.25 -14.71 12.39
C VAL A 64 -6.72 -14.65 12.80
N ILE A 65 -7.57 -15.48 12.18
CA ILE A 65 -8.98 -15.61 12.56
C ILE A 65 -9.13 -16.03 14.02
N LEU A 66 -8.41 -17.07 14.45
CA LEU A 66 -8.45 -17.55 15.84
C LEU A 66 -8.05 -16.44 16.84
N ALA A 67 -6.92 -15.76 16.61
CA ALA A 67 -6.47 -14.66 17.47
C ALA A 67 -7.50 -13.52 17.56
N THR A 68 -8.20 -13.25 16.46
CA THR A 68 -9.27 -12.24 16.41
C THR A 68 -10.46 -12.67 17.26
N THR A 69 -10.95 -13.90 17.09
CA THR A 69 -12.09 -14.44 17.85
C THR A 69 -11.79 -14.53 19.34
N GLU A 70 -10.59 -14.97 19.72
CA GLU A 70 -10.15 -15.01 21.12
C GLU A 70 -10.09 -13.59 21.72
N ALA A 71 -9.58 -12.61 20.97
CA ALA A 71 -9.56 -11.23 21.42
C ALA A 71 -10.97 -10.65 21.60
N VAL A 72 -11.90 -10.91 20.67
CA VAL A 72 -13.31 -10.49 20.82
C VAL A 72 -13.90 -11.01 22.14
N ASN A 73 -13.70 -12.30 22.42
CA ASN A 73 -14.25 -12.92 23.64
C ASN A 73 -13.58 -12.39 24.93
N ARG A 74 -12.31 -12.00 24.85
CA ARG A 74 -11.52 -11.59 26.02
C ARG A 74 -11.66 -10.11 26.36
N VAL A 75 -11.67 -9.23 25.36
CA VAL A 75 -11.59 -7.77 25.56
C VAL A 75 -12.65 -6.98 24.79
N GLY A 76 -13.59 -7.64 24.12
CA GLY A 76 -14.63 -6.99 23.33
C GLY A 76 -14.13 -6.46 21.98
N LEU A 77 -14.97 -5.67 21.31
CA LEU A 77 -14.74 -5.19 19.94
C LEU A 77 -13.99 -3.85 19.92
N GLY A 78 -14.70 -2.75 20.22
CA GLY A 78 -14.15 -1.41 20.22
C GLY A 78 -13.42 -1.08 21.52
N THR A 79 -12.33 -0.34 21.42
CA THR A 79 -11.66 0.27 22.58
C THR A 79 -12.43 1.47 23.13
N CYS A 80 -13.32 2.06 22.31
CA CYS A 80 -14.20 3.18 22.64
C CYS A 80 -13.48 4.39 23.27
N GLY A 81 -12.20 4.59 22.95
CA GLY A 81 -11.39 5.67 23.49
C GLY A 81 -10.14 5.96 22.67
N ALA A 82 -9.63 7.18 22.82
CA ALA A 82 -8.31 7.55 22.33
C ALA A 82 -7.22 6.80 23.11
N ARG A 83 -6.01 6.71 22.55
CA ARG A 83 -4.89 5.98 23.20
C ARG A 83 -4.63 6.45 24.64
N SER A 84 -4.76 7.75 24.90
CA SER A 84 -4.57 8.38 26.21
C SER A 84 -5.76 8.24 27.18
N ILE A 85 -6.95 7.88 26.68
CA ILE A 85 -8.19 7.82 27.47
C ILE A 85 -8.81 6.44 27.24
N SER A 86 -8.41 5.47 28.07
CA SER A 86 -8.85 4.06 28.07
C SER A 86 -8.72 3.28 26.75
N GLY A 87 -8.18 3.86 25.68
CA GLY A 87 -8.12 3.23 24.36
C GLY A 87 -6.92 2.30 24.12
N THR A 88 -5.95 2.24 25.03
CA THR A 88 -4.78 1.35 24.85
C THR A 88 -5.08 -0.03 25.43
N SER A 89 -5.23 -1.04 24.56
CA SER A 89 -5.34 -2.44 24.97
C SER A 89 -3.98 -3.15 25.04
N ILE A 90 -3.93 -4.33 25.66
CA ILE A 90 -2.70 -5.16 25.74
C ILE A 90 -2.09 -5.43 24.35
N TYR A 91 -2.92 -5.63 23.34
CA TYR A 91 -2.48 -5.94 21.98
C TYR A 91 -1.78 -4.76 21.30
N HIS A 92 -2.12 -3.52 21.67
CA HIS A 92 -1.42 -2.34 21.15
C HIS A 92 0.02 -2.34 21.62
N SER A 93 0.23 -2.48 22.93
CA SER A 93 1.57 -2.45 23.53
C SER A 93 2.44 -3.62 23.06
N GLU A 94 1.85 -4.83 22.95
CA GLU A 94 2.55 -6.01 22.45
C GLU A 94 3.00 -5.85 20.99
N LEU A 95 2.13 -5.32 20.13
CA LEU A 95 2.45 -5.12 18.73
C LEU A 95 3.47 -3.98 18.52
N GLU A 96 3.35 -2.87 19.25
CA GLU A 96 4.35 -1.79 19.20
C GLU A 96 5.75 -2.28 19.64
N THR A 97 5.81 -3.10 20.70
CA THR A 97 7.06 -3.71 21.17
C THR A 97 7.64 -4.66 20.13
N LEU A 98 6.81 -5.52 19.54
CA LEU A 98 7.25 -6.48 18.54
C LEU A 98 7.72 -5.79 17.25
N LEU A 99 7.03 -4.74 16.79
CA LEU A 99 7.44 -3.93 15.65
C LEU A 99 8.82 -3.30 15.88
N ALA A 100 9.00 -2.61 17.01
CA ALA A 100 10.26 -1.95 17.33
C ALA A 100 11.43 -2.96 17.33
N SER A 101 11.23 -4.09 18.01
CA SER A 101 12.21 -5.18 18.06
C SER A 101 12.52 -5.78 16.68
N ALA A 102 11.49 -6.08 15.88
CA ALA A 102 11.68 -6.73 14.57
C ALA A 102 12.44 -5.83 13.60
N TYR A 103 12.12 -4.53 13.57
CA TYR A 103 12.77 -3.53 12.73
C TYR A 103 14.11 -3.01 13.27
N GLY A 104 14.53 -3.43 14.47
CA GLY A 104 15.75 -2.92 15.11
C GLY A 104 15.68 -1.42 15.43
N LYS A 105 14.48 -0.91 15.76
CA LYS A 105 14.25 0.50 16.10
C LYS A 105 13.96 0.65 17.59
N GLU A 106 14.19 1.84 18.12
CA GLU A 106 14.00 2.12 19.54
C GLU A 106 12.53 2.07 19.97
N SER A 107 11.61 2.42 19.06
CA SER A 107 10.18 2.43 19.35
C SER A 107 9.35 2.30 18.07
N ALA A 108 8.06 1.97 18.25
CA ALA A 108 7.06 1.95 17.19
C ALA A 108 5.73 2.50 17.69
N LEU A 109 4.89 2.98 16.77
CA LEU A 109 3.59 3.57 17.08
C LEU A 109 2.53 3.10 16.09
N LEU A 110 1.38 2.67 16.62
CA LEU A 110 0.24 2.21 15.82
C LEU A 110 -0.74 3.32 15.45
N PHE A 111 -1.28 3.24 14.25
CA PHE A 111 -2.34 4.09 13.72
C PHE A 111 -3.51 3.24 13.20
N THR A 112 -4.69 3.85 13.06
CA THR A 112 -5.89 3.17 12.53
C THR A 112 -5.78 2.82 11.05
N THR A 113 -4.96 3.54 10.28
CA THR A 113 -4.71 3.26 8.87
C THR A 113 -3.27 3.63 8.49
N GLY A 114 -2.75 3.05 7.40
CA GLY A 114 -1.48 3.48 6.81
C GLY A 114 -1.51 4.92 6.28
N PHE A 115 -2.68 5.39 5.80
CA PHE A 115 -2.87 6.79 5.43
C PHE A 115 -2.61 7.69 6.65
N GLY A 116 -3.26 7.39 7.77
CA GLY A 116 -3.11 8.12 9.02
C GLY A 116 -1.68 8.10 9.54
N ALA A 117 -0.96 6.98 9.41
CA ALA A 117 0.45 6.91 9.80
C ALA A 117 1.34 7.89 9.01
N ASN A 118 1.17 7.96 7.67
CA ASN A 118 1.90 8.91 6.82
C ASN A 118 1.55 10.35 7.16
N ASP A 119 0.26 10.66 7.13
CA ASP A 119 -0.25 12.02 7.34
C ASP A 119 0.16 12.55 8.72
N ALA A 120 -0.11 11.78 9.78
CA ALA A 120 0.21 12.16 11.16
C ALA A 120 1.71 12.36 11.39
N THR A 121 2.55 11.46 10.86
CA THR A 121 3.99 11.52 11.11
C THR A 121 4.63 12.67 10.35
N LEU A 122 4.37 12.77 9.05
CA LEU A 122 4.97 13.80 8.20
C LEU A 122 4.52 15.20 8.63
N SER A 123 3.22 15.41 8.88
CA SER A 123 2.73 16.71 9.35
C SER A 123 3.37 17.11 10.68
N THR A 124 3.43 16.18 11.66
CA THR A 124 4.04 16.47 12.96
C THR A 124 5.52 16.84 12.85
N LEU A 125 6.30 16.11 12.05
CA LEU A 125 7.72 16.41 11.87
C LEU A 125 7.94 17.74 11.15
N CYS A 126 7.16 18.01 10.12
CA CYS A 126 7.24 19.26 9.38
C CYS A 126 6.86 20.48 10.21
N ASP A 127 5.93 20.34 11.14
CA ASP A 127 5.52 21.42 12.03
C ASP A 127 6.47 21.58 13.23
N ALA A 128 7.03 20.48 13.74
CA ALA A 128 7.86 20.48 14.95
C ALA A 128 9.33 20.82 14.70
N ILE A 129 9.87 20.56 13.51
CA ILE A 129 11.29 20.81 13.17
C ILE A 129 11.40 22.16 12.44
N PRO A 130 11.98 23.20 13.07
CA PRO A 130 12.16 24.49 12.42
C PRO A 130 13.02 24.38 11.16
N ASP A 131 12.63 25.14 10.13
CA ASP A 131 13.36 25.27 8.86
C ASP A 131 13.59 23.97 8.08
N LEU A 132 12.84 22.90 8.38
CA LEU A 132 12.89 21.62 7.68
C LEU A 132 12.65 21.79 6.18
N ILE A 133 13.51 21.14 5.38
CA ILE A 133 13.31 20.95 3.94
C ILE A 133 12.92 19.48 3.71
N VAL A 134 11.75 19.26 3.10
CA VAL A 134 11.29 17.93 2.70
C VAL A 134 11.54 17.71 1.21
N PHE A 135 12.29 16.66 0.89
CA PHE A 135 12.52 16.18 -0.45
C PHE A 135 11.56 15.03 -0.71
N SER A 136 10.54 15.25 -1.53
CA SER A 136 9.47 14.29 -1.80
C SER A 136 9.60 13.75 -3.22
N ASP A 137 9.55 12.43 -3.38
CA ASP A 137 9.37 11.82 -4.69
C ASP A 137 8.06 12.32 -5.32
N GLU A 138 8.04 12.53 -6.64
CA GLU A 138 6.87 13.07 -7.34
C GLU A 138 5.66 12.11 -7.36
N LEU A 139 5.90 10.80 -7.23
CA LEU A 139 4.84 9.78 -7.21
C LEU A 139 4.47 9.30 -5.80
N ASN A 140 4.98 9.97 -4.76
CA ASN A 140 4.60 9.65 -3.38
C ASN A 140 3.08 9.59 -3.20
N HIS A 141 2.64 8.60 -2.42
CA HIS A 141 1.24 8.38 -2.14
C HIS A 141 0.58 9.63 -1.55
N ALA A 142 -0.71 9.79 -1.86
CA ALA A 142 -1.50 10.95 -1.44
C ALA A 142 -1.39 11.25 0.07
N SER A 143 -1.32 10.21 0.92
CA SER A 143 -1.16 10.38 2.37
C SER A 143 0.15 11.08 2.76
N MET A 144 1.24 10.82 2.06
CA MET A 144 2.52 11.51 2.28
C MET A 144 2.45 12.94 1.77
N ILE A 145 1.88 13.13 0.57
CA ILE A 145 1.67 14.45 -0.01
C ILE A 145 0.83 15.32 0.92
N TYR A 146 -0.26 14.80 1.49
CA TYR A 146 -1.12 15.56 2.40
C TYR A 146 -0.43 15.89 3.72
N GLY A 147 0.30 14.94 4.31
CA GLY A 147 1.08 15.19 5.53
C GLY A 147 2.12 16.31 5.35
N ILE A 148 2.76 16.39 4.18
CA ILE A 148 3.73 17.45 3.86
C ILE A 148 3.02 18.77 3.50
N ARG A 149 1.98 18.70 2.66
CA ARG A 149 1.36 19.87 2.01
C ARG A 149 0.78 20.88 2.99
N TYR A 150 0.24 20.42 4.11
CA TYR A 150 -0.43 21.30 5.10
C TYR A 150 0.52 21.89 6.14
N SER A 151 1.79 21.48 6.12
CA SER A 151 2.82 22.05 6.98
C SER A 151 3.40 23.36 6.44
N LYS A 152 4.21 24.02 7.27
CA LYS A 152 5.01 25.20 6.87
C LYS A 152 6.39 24.84 6.30
N ALA A 153 6.76 23.56 6.29
CA ALA A 153 8.07 23.13 5.81
C ALA A 153 8.25 23.46 4.32
N GLU A 154 9.48 23.82 3.95
CA GLU A 154 9.83 23.94 2.54
C GLU A 154 9.78 22.54 1.92
N LYS A 155 9.23 22.43 0.70
CA LYS A 155 9.19 21.16 -0.02
C LYS A 155 9.87 21.29 -1.39
N LYS A 156 10.71 20.32 -1.71
CA LYS A 156 11.34 20.16 -3.02
C LYS A 156 10.91 18.80 -3.58
N ILE A 157 10.32 18.80 -4.77
CA ILE A 157 9.85 17.57 -5.41
C ILE A 157 10.95 17.09 -6.35
N PHE A 158 11.48 15.89 -6.12
CA PHE A 158 12.41 15.26 -7.06
C PHE A 158 11.66 14.35 -8.03
N ARG A 159 12.25 14.12 -9.20
CA ARG A 159 11.64 13.32 -10.27
C ARG A 159 11.64 11.87 -9.81
N HIS A 160 10.64 11.12 -10.23
CA HIS A 160 10.37 9.79 -9.72
C HIS A 160 11.60 8.89 -9.85
N ASN A 161 12.09 8.35 -8.73
CA ASN A 161 13.28 7.51 -8.67
C ASN A 161 14.57 8.13 -9.27
N ASP A 162 14.59 9.45 -9.51
CA ASP A 162 15.73 10.18 -10.08
C ASP A 162 16.69 10.65 -8.97
N VAL A 163 17.65 9.77 -8.65
CA VAL A 163 18.71 10.01 -7.66
C VAL A 163 19.55 11.23 -8.02
N ALA A 164 19.79 11.49 -9.31
CA ALA A 164 20.60 12.62 -9.75
C ALA A 164 19.87 13.94 -9.46
N HIS A 165 18.58 14.02 -9.77
CA HIS A 165 17.77 15.19 -9.44
C HIS A 165 17.66 15.39 -7.91
N LEU A 166 17.51 14.30 -7.13
CA LEU A 166 17.54 14.38 -5.68
C LEU A 166 18.87 14.97 -5.17
N ALA A 167 20.01 14.51 -5.70
CA ALA A 167 21.33 15.02 -5.35
C ALA A 167 21.48 16.51 -5.70
N GLU A 168 21.02 16.95 -6.87
CA GLU A 168 21.01 18.37 -7.27
C GLU A 168 20.24 19.24 -6.27
N LEU A 169 19.04 18.80 -5.88
CA LEU A 169 18.20 19.55 -4.94
C LEU A 169 18.80 19.61 -3.53
N LEU A 170 19.42 18.52 -3.08
CA LEU A 170 20.13 18.43 -1.80
C LEU A 170 21.37 19.32 -1.79
N GLN A 171 22.16 19.33 -2.86
CA GLN A 171 23.33 20.18 -3.02
C GLN A 171 22.98 21.67 -3.02
N ALA A 172 21.84 22.03 -3.62
CA ALA A 172 21.35 23.40 -3.66
C ALA A 172 20.69 23.86 -2.35
N ALA A 173 20.45 22.96 -1.39
CA ALA A 173 19.89 23.31 -0.09
C ALA A 173 20.98 23.81 0.88
N ASP A 174 20.59 24.66 1.83
CA ASP A 174 21.50 25.08 2.91
C ASP A 174 22.00 23.84 3.69
N PRO A 175 23.33 23.62 3.77
CA PRO A 175 23.90 22.50 4.50
C PRO A 175 23.47 22.45 5.98
N HIS A 176 23.23 23.59 6.62
CA HIS A 176 22.89 23.68 8.04
C HIS A 176 21.40 23.47 8.35
N ARG A 177 20.53 23.49 7.34
CA ARG A 177 19.10 23.24 7.55
C ARG A 177 18.81 21.74 7.69
N PRO A 178 17.86 21.35 8.55
CA PRO A 178 17.44 19.95 8.66
C PRO A 178 16.74 19.50 7.37
N LYS A 179 16.96 18.23 7.00
CA LYS A 179 16.50 17.65 5.74
C LYS A 179 15.77 16.34 5.99
N LEU A 180 14.70 16.09 5.25
CA LEU A 180 13.94 14.84 5.26
C LEU A 180 13.72 14.38 3.82
N ILE A 181 14.14 13.16 3.47
CA ILE A 181 13.85 12.54 2.18
C ILE A 181 12.70 11.56 2.39
N ALA A 182 11.56 11.81 1.74
CA ALA A 182 10.35 11.02 1.84
C ALA A 182 10.05 10.32 0.52
N PHE A 183 9.93 9.00 0.55
CA PHE A 183 9.76 8.15 -0.63
C PHE A 183 9.12 6.80 -0.28
N GLU A 184 8.60 6.10 -1.29
CA GLU A 184 8.11 4.72 -1.16
C GLU A 184 9.22 3.74 -1.52
N SER A 185 9.24 2.58 -0.87
CA SER A 185 10.11 1.48 -1.29
C SER A 185 9.61 0.84 -2.59
N LEU A 186 8.31 0.58 -2.68
CA LEU A 186 7.61 -0.03 -3.81
C LEU A 186 6.37 0.79 -4.14
N TYR A 187 6.34 1.38 -5.34
CA TYR A 187 5.28 2.30 -5.72
C TYR A 187 4.02 1.57 -6.15
N SER A 188 2.91 1.96 -5.53
CA SER A 188 1.66 1.20 -5.58
C SER A 188 1.08 0.97 -6.98
N MET A 189 1.31 1.87 -7.95
CA MET A 189 0.68 1.87 -9.27
C MET A 189 1.62 1.44 -10.41
N ASP A 190 2.91 1.75 -10.29
CA ASP A 190 3.92 1.49 -11.31
C ASP A 190 4.66 0.18 -11.02
N GLY A 191 4.61 -0.32 -9.78
CA GLY A 191 5.14 -1.62 -9.42
C GLY A 191 6.66 -1.72 -9.43
N ASP A 192 7.34 -0.58 -9.51
CA ASP A 192 8.79 -0.42 -9.49
C ASP A 192 9.30 -0.07 -8.08
N PHE A 193 10.57 -0.36 -7.84
CA PHE A 193 11.23 -0.09 -6.57
C PHE A 193 12.05 1.19 -6.60
N ALA A 194 12.10 1.88 -5.47
CA ALA A 194 13.06 2.96 -5.30
C ALA A 194 14.51 2.46 -5.34
N PRO A 195 15.45 3.26 -5.88
CA PRO A 195 16.90 3.03 -5.79
C PRO A 195 17.39 3.28 -4.35
N LEU A 196 16.97 2.40 -3.44
CA LEU A 196 17.02 2.60 -1.99
C LEU A 196 18.46 2.80 -1.48
N ALA A 197 19.42 2.02 -2.00
CA ALA A 197 20.82 2.12 -1.59
C ALA A 197 21.40 3.52 -1.90
N GLN A 198 21.11 4.04 -3.09
CA GLN A 198 21.60 5.35 -3.52
C GLN A 198 20.90 6.50 -2.77
N ILE A 199 19.60 6.38 -2.48
CA ILE A 199 18.89 7.36 -1.66
C ILE A 199 19.44 7.40 -0.24
N VAL A 200 19.75 6.23 0.34
CA VAL A 200 20.38 6.11 1.67
C VAL A 200 21.77 6.76 1.66
N GLU A 201 22.59 6.52 0.64
CA GLU A 201 23.92 7.14 0.51
C GLU A 201 23.82 8.68 0.48
N LEU A 202 22.89 9.22 -0.29
CA LEU A 202 22.62 10.67 -0.30
C LEU A 202 22.11 11.16 1.06
N ALA A 203 21.25 10.41 1.73
CA ALA A 203 20.76 10.78 3.06
C ALA A 203 21.91 10.88 4.07
N GLU A 204 22.85 9.93 4.06
CA GLU A 204 24.04 9.96 4.90
C GLU A 204 24.96 11.14 4.53
N GLN A 205 25.24 11.34 3.25
CA GLN A 205 26.09 12.43 2.75
C GLN A 205 25.57 13.82 3.14
N TYR A 206 24.26 14.04 3.04
CA TYR A 206 23.62 15.34 3.29
C TYR A 206 22.98 15.46 4.68
N GLN A 207 23.22 14.47 5.56
CA GLN A 207 22.68 14.39 6.92
C GLN A 207 21.16 14.55 6.97
N ALA A 208 20.47 13.92 6.00
CA ALA A 208 19.02 13.93 5.92
C ALA A 208 18.42 12.71 6.64
N LEU A 209 17.28 12.92 7.27
CA LEU A 209 16.43 11.83 7.75
C LEU A 209 15.80 11.13 6.53
N THR A 210 15.61 9.81 6.62
CA THR A 210 14.83 9.05 5.63
C THR A 210 13.46 8.67 6.19
N TYR A 211 12.42 8.98 5.43
CA TYR A 211 11.05 8.48 5.65
C TYR A 211 10.70 7.52 4.52
N LEU A 212 10.73 6.22 4.83
CA LEU A 212 10.47 5.16 3.88
C LEU A 212 9.09 4.56 4.13
N ASP A 213 8.20 4.65 3.15
CA ASP A 213 6.93 3.91 3.14
C ASP A 213 7.17 2.49 2.55
N GLU A 214 7.02 1.47 3.40
CA GLU A 214 7.13 0.04 3.08
C GLU A 214 5.76 -0.63 3.01
N ILE A 215 4.66 0.10 2.88
CA ILE A 215 3.32 -0.48 3.01
C ILE A 215 3.00 -1.54 1.94
N HIS A 216 3.61 -1.43 0.75
CA HIS A 216 3.42 -2.38 -0.34
C HIS A 216 4.44 -3.51 -0.33
N SER A 217 5.62 -3.31 0.23
CA SER A 217 6.72 -4.27 0.27
C SER A 217 6.72 -5.12 1.55
N ALA A 218 6.34 -4.53 2.70
CA ALA A 218 6.27 -5.20 3.99
C ALA A 218 5.30 -6.39 3.92
N GLY A 219 5.73 -7.49 4.50
CA GLY A 219 5.10 -8.80 4.39
C GLY A 219 5.68 -9.63 3.24
N VAL A 220 5.99 -9.04 2.08
CA VAL A 220 6.36 -9.77 0.86
C VAL A 220 7.87 -9.92 0.67
N TYR A 221 8.66 -8.89 0.98
CA TYR A 221 10.11 -8.88 0.74
C TYR A 221 10.92 -8.97 2.04
N GLY A 222 12.14 -9.47 1.93
CA GLY A 222 13.03 -9.72 3.05
C GLY A 222 12.83 -11.11 3.66
N HIS A 223 13.88 -11.61 4.32
CA HIS A 223 13.87 -12.95 4.92
C HIS A 223 12.75 -13.12 5.95
N ARG A 224 12.52 -12.10 6.79
CA ARG A 224 11.45 -12.09 7.79
C ARG A 224 10.19 -11.38 7.28
N GLY A 225 10.20 -10.94 6.02
CA GLY A 225 9.10 -10.21 5.41
C GLY A 225 8.96 -8.78 5.95
N LEU A 226 10.05 -8.13 6.36
CA LEU A 226 10.01 -6.76 6.88
C LEU A 226 10.00 -5.68 5.80
N GLY A 227 10.14 -6.03 4.53
CA GLY A 227 10.11 -5.09 3.41
C GLY A 227 11.36 -5.12 2.55
N TYR A 228 11.41 -4.22 1.59
CA TYR A 228 12.47 -4.13 0.62
C TYR A 228 13.79 -3.62 1.23
N ALA A 229 13.73 -2.77 2.27
CA ALA A 229 14.93 -2.42 3.02
C ALA A 229 15.57 -3.64 3.71
N GLU A 230 14.78 -4.62 4.18
CA GLU A 230 15.33 -5.88 4.69
C GLU A 230 15.97 -6.69 3.57
N GLN A 231 15.30 -6.79 2.42
CA GLN A 231 15.81 -7.51 1.25
C GLN A 231 17.19 -7.00 0.81
N LEU A 232 17.43 -5.70 0.93
CA LEU A 232 18.71 -5.07 0.57
C LEU A 232 19.70 -4.96 1.74
N GLY A 233 19.35 -5.38 2.95
CA GLY A 233 20.21 -5.25 4.13
C GLY A 233 20.39 -3.79 4.61
N LEU A 234 19.40 -2.93 4.36
CA LEU A 234 19.43 -1.50 4.63
C LEU A 234 18.51 -1.05 5.78
N LEU A 235 17.82 -1.98 6.47
CA LEU A 235 16.89 -1.64 7.57
C LEU A 235 17.48 -0.66 8.59
N ASP A 236 18.73 -0.89 8.98
CA ASP A 236 19.42 -0.12 10.01
C ASP A 236 19.69 1.33 9.57
N LYS A 237 19.80 1.54 8.25
CA LYS A 237 20.10 2.83 7.62
C LYS A 237 18.87 3.73 7.42
N ILE A 238 17.68 3.16 7.48
CA ILE A 238 16.43 3.92 7.36
C ILE A 238 16.09 4.57 8.71
N THR A 239 15.82 5.87 8.73
CA THR A 239 15.48 6.56 9.98
C THR A 239 14.08 6.21 10.44
N ILE A 240 13.09 6.34 9.56
CA ILE A 240 11.67 6.12 9.86
C ILE A 240 11.13 5.14 8.83
N ILE A 241 10.69 3.99 9.31
CA ILE A 241 9.99 2.99 8.51
C ILE A 241 8.50 3.16 8.78
N GLN A 242 7.73 3.43 7.74
CA GLN A 242 6.29 3.35 7.79
C GLN A 242 5.83 2.04 7.13
N GLY A 243 4.77 1.44 7.66
CA GLY A 243 4.08 0.34 7.01
C GLY A 243 2.63 0.25 7.46
N GLY A 244 1.97 -0.86 7.14
CA GLY A 244 0.60 -1.07 7.57
C GLY A 244 0.11 -2.50 7.43
N PHE A 245 -1.03 -2.77 8.06
CA PHE A 245 -1.58 -4.11 8.20
C PHE A 245 -2.71 -4.42 7.22
N GLY A 246 -3.21 -3.39 6.51
CA GLY A 246 -4.31 -3.49 5.53
C GLY A 246 -3.96 -4.13 4.19
N LYS A 247 -2.77 -4.73 4.06
CA LYS A 247 -2.28 -5.35 2.82
C LYS A 247 -1.79 -6.78 3.08
N SER A 248 -0.49 -7.04 2.97
CA SER A 248 0.12 -8.37 3.16
C SER A 248 -0.27 -9.06 4.46
N TYR A 249 -0.46 -8.29 5.54
CA TYR A 249 -0.83 -8.83 6.85
C TYR A 249 -2.34 -9.08 7.02
N GLY A 250 -3.19 -8.66 6.07
CA GLY A 250 -4.61 -9.02 6.04
C GLY A 250 -5.49 -8.51 7.18
N ALA A 251 -5.03 -7.54 7.96
CA ALA A 251 -5.79 -6.90 9.03
C ALA A 251 -6.13 -5.45 8.65
N ALA A 252 -6.08 -4.51 9.60
CA ALA A 252 -6.17 -3.08 9.34
C ALA A 252 -5.25 -2.32 10.31
N GLY A 253 -4.86 -1.10 9.95
CA GLY A 253 -3.91 -0.30 10.71
C GLY A 253 -2.71 0.17 9.90
N GLY A 254 -1.99 1.12 10.47
CA GLY A 254 -0.69 1.61 10.03
C GLY A 254 0.29 1.62 11.19
N TYR A 255 1.58 1.77 10.93
CA TYR A 255 2.58 1.98 11.97
C TYR A 255 3.76 2.79 11.47
N ILE A 256 4.49 3.38 12.41
CA ILE A 256 5.88 3.79 12.19
C ILE A 256 6.79 3.03 13.16
N ALA A 257 8.03 2.75 12.75
CA ALA A 257 9.12 2.30 13.60
C ALA A 257 10.32 3.23 13.38
N ALA A 258 10.85 3.81 14.45
CA ALA A 258 11.79 4.94 14.37
C ALA A 258 12.58 5.12 15.67
N PRO A 259 13.55 6.06 15.73
CA PRO A 259 14.10 6.54 17.00
C PRO A 259 12.99 6.95 17.97
N ARG A 260 13.20 6.72 19.26
CA ARG A 260 12.19 6.95 20.30
C ARG A 260 11.73 8.40 20.33
N VAL A 261 12.64 9.34 20.09
CA VAL A 261 12.31 10.78 20.03
C VAL A 261 11.31 11.11 18.92
N VAL A 262 11.40 10.45 17.75
CA VAL A 262 10.44 10.62 16.65
C VAL A 262 9.08 10.07 17.08
N VAL A 263 9.06 8.85 17.61
CA VAL A 263 7.81 8.20 18.05
C VAL A 263 7.13 8.99 19.17
N GLU A 264 7.88 9.46 20.16
CA GLU A 264 7.34 10.24 21.26
C GLU A 264 6.83 11.61 20.82
N ALA A 265 7.50 12.27 19.87
CA ALA A 265 7.03 13.51 19.27
C ALA A 265 5.68 13.30 18.56
N VAL A 266 5.59 12.29 17.69
CA VAL A 266 4.34 11.98 16.95
C VAL A 266 3.23 11.57 17.91
N ARG A 267 3.52 10.70 18.89
CA ARG A 267 2.57 10.26 19.92
C ARG A 267 2.01 11.42 20.74
N SER A 268 2.83 12.46 20.98
CA SER A 268 2.47 13.57 21.88
C SER A 268 1.85 14.75 21.16
N TRP A 269 2.26 15.01 19.91
CA TRP A 269 1.92 16.25 19.21
C TRP A 269 0.99 16.05 18.02
N SER A 270 0.87 14.83 17.47
CA SER A 270 0.00 14.62 16.32
C SER A 270 -1.48 14.66 16.72
N PRO A 271 -2.27 15.63 16.23
CA PRO A 271 -3.70 15.69 16.54
C PRO A 271 -4.46 14.47 16.00
N ALA A 272 -4.06 13.99 14.82
CA ALA A 272 -4.66 12.83 14.16
C ALA A 272 -4.47 11.53 14.97
N PHE A 273 -3.40 11.44 15.78
CA PHE A 273 -3.19 10.34 16.71
C PHE A 273 -3.90 10.57 18.05
N VAL A 274 -3.75 11.77 18.63
CA VAL A 274 -4.21 12.06 20.00
C VAL A 274 -5.72 12.14 20.12
N PHE A 275 -6.40 12.75 19.14
CA PHE A 275 -7.84 13.04 19.19
C PHE A 275 -8.70 12.06 18.39
N SER A 276 -8.19 10.86 18.16
CA SER A 276 -8.90 9.81 17.42
C SER A 276 -9.07 8.56 18.26
N THR A 277 -10.19 7.88 18.08
CA THR A 277 -10.41 6.56 18.69
C THR A 277 -9.37 5.59 18.16
N SER A 278 -8.76 4.83 19.07
CA SER A 278 -7.77 3.81 18.75
C SER A 278 -8.37 2.65 17.96
N SER A 279 -7.50 1.85 17.32
CA SER A 279 -7.92 0.66 16.57
C SER A 279 -8.67 -0.33 17.47
N PRO A 280 -9.74 -0.98 16.99
CA PRO A 280 -10.43 -2.03 17.73
C PRO A 280 -9.46 -3.13 18.19
N ALA A 281 -9.57 -3.57 19.44
CA ALA A 281 -8.60 -4.49 20.03
C ALA A 281 -8.46 -5.84 19.27
N PRO A 282 -9.54 -6.46 18.76
CA PRO A 282 -9.43 -7.66 17.95
C PRO A 282 -8.73 -7.46 16.60
N VAL A 283 -8.84 -6.26 16.01
CA VAL A 283 -8.12 -5.92 14.77
C VAL A 283 -6.62 -5.83 15.05
N VAL A 284 -6.23 -5.27 16.19
CA VAL A 284 -4.82 -5.21 16.61
C VAL A 284 -4.29 -6.61 16.95
N ALA A 285 -5.11 -7.47 17.58
CA ALA A 285 -4.75 -8.87 17.82
C ALA A 285 -4.54 -9.64 16.51
N ALA A 286 -5.39 -9.40 15.50
CA ALA A 286 -5.22 -9.96 14.16
C ALA A 286 -3.91 -9.52 13.52
N ALA A 287 -3.61 -8.22 13.57
CA ALA A 287 -2.36 -7.65 13.07
C ALA A 287 -1.13 -8.25 13.78
N LEU A 288 -1.19 -8.40 15.11
CA LEU A 288 -0.14 -9.02 15.92
C LEU A 288 0.11 -10.48 15.52
N ALA A 289 -0.96 -11.28 15.43
CA ALA A 289 -0.84 -12.69 15.03
C ALA A 289 -0.31 -12.84 13.61
N SER A 290 -0.77 -12.00 12.68
CA SER A 290 -0.33 -12.02 11.28
C SER A 290 1.14 -11.60 11.13
N PHE A 291 1.54 -10.50 11.77
CA PHE A 291 2.92 -10.02 11.76
C PHE A 291 3.87 -11.06 12.36
N LYS A 292 3.55 -11.60 13.56
CA LYS A 292 4.34 -12.64 14.21
C LYS A 292 4.48 -13.89 13.33
N TYR A 293 3.38 -14.35 12.73
CA TYR A 293 3.43 -15.50 11.83
C TYR A 293 4.35 -15.26 10.64
N ASN A 294 4.27 -14.06 10.02
CA ASN A 294 5.07 -13.71 8.85
C ASN A 294 6.58 -13.61 9.14
N LEU A 295 6.97 -13.21 10.36
CA LEU A 295 8.37 -13.21 10.80
C LEU A 295 8.95 -14.64 10.87
N GLU A 296 8.12 -15.60 11.26
CA GLU A 296 8.53 -16.98 11.53
C GLU A 296 8.41 -17.91 10.31
N HIS A 297 7.61 -17.54 9.30
CA HIS A 297 7.26 -18.39 8.16
C HIS A 297 7.38 -17.63 6.83
N ASP A 298 7.85 -18.30 5.79
CA ASP A 298 8.03 -17.72 4.45
C ASP A 298 7.24 -18.43 3.33
N ASN A 299 6.43 -19.43 3.67
CA ASN A 299 5.70 -20.25 2.70
C ASN A 299 4.79 -19.42 1.78
N GLN A 300 4.00 -18.51 2.35
CA GLN A 300 3.12 -17.63 1.59
C GLN A 300 3.91 -16.71 0.65
N ARG A 301 5.05 -16.18 1.10
CA ARG A 301 5.94 -15.33 0.27
C ARG A 301 6.50 -16.13 -0.90
N LYS A 302 7.07 -17.31 -0.64
CA LYS A 302 7.64 -18.18 -1.68
C LYS A 302 6.59 -18.57 -2.73
N HIS A 303 5.39 -18.95 -2.29
CA HIS A 303 4.31 -19.31 -3.19
C HIS A 303 3.85 -18.11 -4.02
N LEU A 304 3.64 -16.94 -3.39
CA LEU A 304 3.28 -15.71 -4.10
C LEU A 304 4.32 -15.38 -5.20
N LEU A 305 5.62 -15.43 -4.88
CA LEU A 305 6.69 -15.14 -5.84
C LEU A 305 6.70 -16.14 -7.00
N ALA A 306 6.47 -17.44 -6.75
CA ALA A 306 6.33 -18.43 -7.81
C ALA A 306 5.12 -18.16 -8.72
N ILE A 307 3.98 -17.76 -8.16
CA ILE A 307 2.78 -17.36 -8.93
C ILE A 307 3.07 -16.14 -9.79
N ILE A 308 3.80 -15.15 -9.26
CA ILE A 308 4.18 -13.94 -10.00
C ILE A 308 5.10 -14.28 -11.17
N ASP A 309 6.10 -15.13 -10.96
CA ASP A 309 7.02 -15.55 -12.02
C ASP A 309 6.29 -16.29 -13.14
N HIS A 310 5.32 -17.13 -12.78
CA HIS A 310 4.47 -17.81 -13.74
C HIS A 310 3.63 -16.81 -14.55
N LEU A 311 2.97 -15.88 -13.87
CA LEU A 311 2.14 -14.85 -14.49
C LEU A 311 2.94 -13.93 -15.41
N LYS A 312 4.12 -13.45 -14.98
CA LYS A 312 5.04 -12.66 -15.80
C LYS A 312 5.46 -13.41 -17.06
N SER A 313 5.79 -14.69 -16.93
CA SER A 313 6.20 -15.53 -18.07
C SER A 313 5.06 -15.72 -19.07
N GLY A 314 3.84 -15.95 -18.60
CA GLY A 314 2.65 -16.04 -19.45
C GLY A 314 2.28 -14.74 -20.15
N LEU A 315 2.36 -13.61 -19.43
CA LEU A 315 2.12 -12.27 -20.01
C LEU A 315 3.13 -11.94 -21.11
N ARG A 316 4.42 -12.25 -20.88
CA ARG A 316 5.48 -12.10 -21.90
C ARG A 316 5.25 -13.00 -23.11
N ALA A 317 4.91 -14.26 -22.90
CA ALA A 317 4.61 -15.20 -23.99
C ALA A 317 3.39 -14.75 -24.82
N ALA A 318 2.41 -14.11 -24.18
CA ALA A 318 1.29 -13.49 -24.87
C ALA A 318 1.64 -12.12 -25.48
N GLY A 319 2.81 -11.52 -25.21
CA GLY A 319 3.12 -10.16 -25.63
C GLY A 319 2.15 -9.13 -25.03
N ILE A 320 1.70 -9.31 -23.78
CA ILE A 320 0.88 -8.31 -23.08
C ILE A 320 1.81 -7.37 -22.30
N PRO A 321 1.77 -6.04 -22.55
CA PRO A 321 2.74 -5.11 -21.99
C PRO A 321 2.50 -4.85 -20.50
N LEU A 322 3.59 -4.90 -19.73
CA LEU A 322 3.65 -4.45 -18.34
C LEU A 322 4.40 -3.11 -18.26
N VAL A 323 3.99 -2.24 -17.33
CA VAL A 323 4.73 -0.99 -17.04
C VAL A 323 6.05 -1.30 -16.33
N SER A 324 6.02 -2.23 -15.36
CA SER A 324 7.20 -2.79 -14.70
C SER A 324 7.01 -4.29 -14.46
N GLU A 325 8.12 -5.04 -14.49
CA GLU A 325 8.20 -6.44 -14.11
C GLU A 325 8.93 -6.65 -12.76
N ASP A 326 9.19 -5.59 -11.98
CA ASP A 326 10.12 -5.69 -10.85
C ASP A 326 9.50 -6.37 -9.62
N SER A 327 8.20 -6.16 -9.39
CA SER A 327 7.56 -6.53 -8.13
C SER A 327 6.43 -7.55 -8.27
N HIS A 328 5.62 -7.68 -7.22
CA HIS A 328 4.37 -8.46 -7.16
C HIS A 328 3.14 -7.66 -7.61
N ILE A 329 3.31 -6.38 -7.94
CA ILE A 329 2.26 -5.55 -8.53
C ILE A 329 2.52 -5.54 -10.04
N LEU A 330 1.58 -6.06 -10.82
CA LEU A 330 1.71 -6.21 -12.26
C LEU A 330 0.78 -5.23 -12.99
N PRO A 331 1.27 -4.03 -13.32
CA PRO A 331 0.53 -3.03 -14.08
C PRO A 331 0.49 -3.36 -15.57
N ILE A 332 -0.64 -3.88 -16.07
CA ILE A 332 -0.83 -4.16 -17.50
C ILE A 332 -1.24 -2.88 -18.21
N LEU A 333 -0.40 -2.37 -19.11
CA LEU A 333 -0.60 -1.09 -19.79
C LEU A 333 -1.69 -1.18 -20.86
N VAL A 334 -2.72 -0.34 -20.75
CA VAL A 334 -3.80 -0.19 -21.74
C VAL A 334 -3.68 1.14 -22.49
N GLY A 335 -3.40 2.23 -21.77
CA GLY A 335 -3.15 3.57 -22.32
C GLY A 335 -4.38 4.35 -22.77
N ASP A 336 -5.59 3.86 -22.50
CA ASP A 336 -6.84 4.59 -22.74
C ASP A 336 -7.88 4.29 -21.64
N PRO A 337 -8.53 5.30 -21.04
CA PRO A 337 -9.41 5.11 -19.89
C PRO A 337 -10.72 4.39 -20.22
N HIS A 338 -11.26 4.54 -21.43
CA HIS A 338 -12.50 3.88 -21.85
C HIS A 338 -12.25 2.42 -22.17
N ARG A 339 -11.19 2.12 -22.92
CA ARG A 339 -10.75 0.74 -23.19
C ARG A 339 -10.40 0.02 -21.90
N ASN A 340 -9.69 0.66 -20.98
CA ASN A 340 -9.30 0.05 -19.70
C ASN A 340 -10.53 -0.40 -18.89
N LYS A 341 -11.54 0.48 -18.79
CA LYS A 341 -12.83 0.15 -18.18
C LYS A 341 -13.57 -0.95 -18.92
N HIS A 342 -13.59 -0.90 -20.25
CA HIS A 342 -14.29 -1.87 -21.07
C HIS A 342 -13.69 -3.28 -20.91
N ILE A 343 -12.35 -3.41 -20.96
CA ILE A 343 -11.63 -4.68 -20.80
C ILE A 343 -11.86 -5.25 -19.40
N SER A 344 -11.74 -4.43 -18.36
CA SER A 344 -12.03 -4.88 -16.99
C SER A 344 -13.47 -5.37 -16.86
N LYS A 345 -14.44 -4.63 -17.42
CA LYS A 345 -15.84 -5.05 -17.43
C LYS A 345 -16.04 -6.35 -18.19
N GLN A 346 -15.37 -6.54 -19.33
CA GLN A 346 -15.47 -7.77 -20.11
C GLN A 346 -14.90 -8.98 -19.35
N LEU A 347 -13.75 -8.81 -18.70
CA LEU A 347 -13.16 -9.84 -17.83
C LEU A 347 -14.11 -10.21 -16.68
N LEU A 348 -14.74 -9.20 -16.07
CA LEU A 348 -15.72 -9.40 -15.01
C LEU A 348 -16.97 -10.13 -15.53
N ASP A 349 -17.53 -9.65 -16.64
CA ASP A 349 -18.84 -10.08 -17.14
C ASP A 349 -18.82 -11.43 -17.84
N GLU A 350 -17.77 -11.74 -18.60
CA GLU A 350 -17.67 -12.94 -19.43
C GLU A 350 -16.82 -14.06 -18.79
N TYR A 351 -15.91 -13.71 -17.88
CA TYR A 351 -14.93 -14.66 -17.34
C TYR A 351 -14.90 -14.74 -15.81
N ASP A 352 -15.77 -14.01 -15.10
CA ASP A 352 -15.78 -13.95 -13.64
C ASP A 352 -14.46 -13.43 -13.03
N ILE A 353 -13.67 -12.66 -13.79
CA ILE A 353 -12.38 -12.13 -13.34
C ILE A 353 -12.54 -10.68 -12.91
N TYR A 354 -12.35 -10.41 -11.62
CA TYR A 354 -12.35 -9.05 -11.11
C TYR A 354 -10.93 -8.48 -11.06
N VAL A 355 -10.65 -7.56 -11.97
CA VAL A 355 -9.45 -6.72 -11.98
C VAL A 355 -9.84 -5.26 -12.11
N GLN A 356 -9.31 -4.40 -11.24
CA GLN A 356 -9.66 -2.99 -11.21
C GLN A 356 -8.91 -2.20 -12.30
N PRO A 357 -9.62 -1.43 -13.15
CA PRO A 357 -9.00 -0.49 -14.06
C PRO A 357 -8.55 0.75 -13.27
N VAL A 358 -7.30 1.14 -13.47
CA VAL A 358 -6.69 2.33 -12.88
C VAL A 358 -6.58 3.41 -13.94
N ASN A 359 -7.29 4.51 -13.72
CA ASN A 359 -7.33 5.69 -14.58
C ASN A 359 -6.90 6.95 -13.81
N ALA A 360 -6.78 8.09 -14.49
CA ALA A 360 -6.59 9.39 -13.85
C ALA A 360 -7.69 9.68 -12.79
N PRO A 361 -7.35 10.34 -11.66
CA PRO A 361 -6.07 10.96 -11.35
C PRO A 361 -5.04 10.03 -10.70
N THR A 362 -5.33 8.73 -10.56
CA THR A 362 -4.41 7.79 -9.89
C THR A 362 -3.15 7.52 -10.71
N VAL A 363 -3.27 7.52 -12.03
CA VAL A 363 -2.14 7.47 -12.97
C VAL A 363 -2.30 8.59 -14.02
N PRO A 364 -1.21 9.09 -14.63
CA PRO A 364 -1.29 10.07 -15.71
C PRO A 364 -2.17 9.61 -16.89
N VAL A 365 -2.84 10.56 -17.54
CA VAL A 365 -3.63 10.29 -18.76
C VAL A 365 -2.73 9.69 -19.84
N GLY A 366 -3.20 8.64 -20.51
CA GLY A 366 -2.43 7.89 -21.51
C GLY A 366 -1.56 6.78 -20.93
N SER A 367 -1.53 6.64 -19.60
CA SER A 367 -0.83 5.55 -18.89
C SER A 367 -1.80 4.63 -18.12
N GLU A 368 -3.06 4.61 -18.52
CA GLU A 368 -4.10 3.78 -17.91
C GLU A 368 -3.74 2.30 -17.98
N ARG A 369 -4.07 1.57 -16.93
CA ARG A 369 -3.61 0.20 -16.73
C ARG A 369 -4.59 -0.65 -15.93
N LEU A 370 -4.55 -1.95 -16.13
CA LEU A 370 -5.14 -2.90 -15.20
C LEU A 370 -4.11 -3.18 -14.11
N ARG A 371 -4.48 -2.96 -12.85
CA ARG A 371 -3.58 -3.24 -11.73
C ARG A 371 -3.84 -4.66 -11.23
N VAL A 372 -3.01 -5.59 -11.67
CA VAL A 372 -3.08 -7.00 -11.27
C VAL A 372 -2.19 -7.23 -10.06
N THR A 373 -2.76 -7.81 -9.02
CA THR A 373 -2.10 -8.15 -7.78
C THR A 373 -2.45 -9.59 -7.40
N PRO A 374 -1.72 -10.59 -7.91
CA PRO A 374 -1.91 -11.96 -7.47
C PRO A 374 -1.67 -12.06 -5.95
N THR A 375 -2.23 -13.10 -5.36
CA THR A 375 -2.06 -13.40 -3.94
C THR A 375 -1.50 -14.81 -3.78
N SER A 376 -0.98 -15.13 -2.60
CA SER A 376 -0.55 -16.48 -2.27
C SER A 376 -1.70 -17.50 -2.19
N ALA A 377 -2.95 -17.09 -2.40
CA ALA A 377 -4.09 -18.00 -2.52
C ALA A 377 -4.38 -18.41 -3.97
N HIS A 378 -3.83 -17.71 -4.98
CA HIS A 378 -4.02 -18.09 -6.37
C HIS A 378 -3.27 -19.39 -6.67
N THR A 379 -3.93 -20.27 -7.41
CA THR A 379 -3.39 -21.54 -7.88
C THR A 379 -2.75 -21.39 -9.26
N HIS A 380 -2.05 -22.44 -9.72
CA HIS A 380 -1.54 -22.47 -11.09
C HIS A 380 -2.70 -22.44 -12.11
N GLU A 381 -3.80 -23.13 -11.79
CA GLU A 381 -5.00 -23.18 -12.61
C GLU A 381 -5.68 -21.81 -12.71
N ASP A 382 -5.72 -21.04 -11.61
CA ASP A 382 -6.22 -19.65 -11.63
C ASP A 382 -5.38 -18.79 -12.59
N VAL A 383 -4.05 -18.91 -12.56
CA VAL A 383 -3.14 -18.16 -13.43
C VAL A 383 -3.37 -18.51 -14.89
N GLU A 384 -3.45 -19.81 -15.23
CA GLU A 384 -3.71 -20.24 -16.61
C GLU A 384 -5.06 -19.75 -17.13
N TYR A 385 -6.09 -19.83 -16.30
CA TYR A 385 -7.42 -19.32 -16.64
C TYR A 385 -7.40 -17.81 -16.87
N PHE A 386 -6.75 -17.05 -15.99
CA PHE A 386 -6.59 -15.60 -16.13
C PHE A 386 -5.85 -15.21 -17.41
N LEU A 387 -4.70 -15.84 -17.69
CA LEU A 387 -3.91 -15.59 -18.89
C LEU A 387 -4.69 -15.89 -20.17
N ALA A 388 -5.41 -17.01 -20.21
CA ALA A 388 -6.22 -17.41 -21.35
C ALA A 388 -7.38 -16.42 -21.60
N ALA A 389 -8.11 -16.05 -20.54
CA ALA A 389 -9.20 -15.07 -20.61
C ALA A 389 -8.68 -13.70 -21.06
N LEU A 390 -7.62 -13.21 -20.42
CA LEU A 390 -6.99 -11.94 -20.75
C LEU A 390 -6.53 -11.91 -22.21
N SER A 391 -5.87 -12.96 -22.71
CA SER A 391 -5.40 -13.01 -24.11
C SER A 391 -6.56 -12.99 -25.13
N LYS A 392 -7.69 -13.65 -24.81
CA LYS A 392 -8.91 -13.59 -25.64
C LYS A 392 -9.49 -12.19 -25.68
N VAL A 393 -9.69 -11.56 -24.52
CA VAL A 393 -10.20 -10.19 -24.40
C VAL A 393 -9.25 -9.21 -25.10
N TRP A 394 -7.93 -9.40 -24.96
CA TRP A 394 -6.91 -8.57 -25.59
C TRP A 394 -7.01 -8.57 -27.11
N THR A 395 -7.19 -9.77 -27.69
CA THR A 395 -7.33 -9.97 -29.13
C THR A 395 -8.64 -9.40 -29.65
N ALA A 396 -9.76 -9.70 -28.98
CA ALA A 396 -11.09 -9.22 -29.36
C ALA A 396 -11.17 -7.68 -29.41
N ASN A 397 -10.44 -7.02 -28.52
CA ASN A 397 -10.38 -5.55 -28.42
C ASN A 397 -9.27 -4.91 -29.25
N GLN A 398 -8.54 -5.68 -30.07
CA GLN A 398 -7.46 -5.19 -30.94
C GLN A 398 -6.45 -4.30 -30.17
N LEU A 399 -6.06 -4.74 -28.98
CA LEU A 399 -5.04 -4.05 -28.19
C LEU A 399 -3.64 -4.38 -28.73
N ARG A 400 -2.74 -3.39 -28.63
CA ARG A 400 -1.35 -3.58 -29.05
C ARG A 400 -0.69 -4.63 -28.17
N ARG A 401 -0.01 -5.60 -28.78
CA ARG A 401 0.88 -6.52 -28.09
C ARG A 401 2.31 -5.94 -28.10
N ALA A 402 3.09 -6.25 -27.07
CA ALA A 402 4.51 -5.93 -27.00
C ALA A 402 5.23 -6.65 -28.16
N GLY A 403 5.82 -5.85 -29.04
CA GLY A 403 6.45 -6.25 -30.29
C GLY A 403 7.14 -5.07 -30.94
#